data_AF-A0A920I0X7-F1
#
_entry.id   AF-A0A920I0X7-F1
#
_cell.length_a   1.000
_cell.length_b   1.000
_cell.length_c   1.000
_cell.angle_alpha   90.00
_cell.angle_beta   90.00
_cell.angle_gamma   90.00
#
_symmetry.space_group_name_H-M   'P 1'
#
loop_
_entity.id
_entity.type
_entity.pdbx_description
1 polymer ?
#
loop_
_entity_poly.entity_id
_entity_poly.type
_entity_poly.pdbx_seq_one_letter_code
_entity_poly.pdbx_strand_id
1 'polypeptide(L)'
;MKITPGGRAFFMFGAANRDPAHFTDPDSFDITRDTRKHIAFGAGPHFCAGAFAARALVADVALPMMFARLGGLRLDPDRPAAFGGWAFRGPLSMHVCWDHDRAEDTARRAADRKEAAR
;
A
#
# COMPACT_ATOMS: atom_id res chain seq x y z
N MET A 1 33.85 -10.42 5.65
CA MET A 1 33.23 -10.31 6.99
C MET A 1 32.67 -11.67 7.36
N LYS A 2 32.96 -12.20 8.55
CA LYS A 2 32.39 -13.46 9.05
C LYS A 2 31.39 -13.15 10.16
N ILE A 3 30.21 -13.76 10.13
CA ILE A 3 29.25 -13.68 11.24
C ILE A 3 29.64 -14.77 12.26
N THR A 4 29.85 -14.38 13.50
CA THR A 4 30.20 -15.31 14.59
C THR A 4 28.95 -15.93 15.20
N PRO A 5 29.06 -17.10 15.89
CA PRO A 5 27.95 -17.62 16.70
C PRO A 5 27.40 -16.55 17.65
N GLY A 6 26.08 -16.47 17.78
CA GLY A 6 25.39 -15.42 18.53
C GLY A 6 25.35 -14.04 17.84
N GLY A 7 25.96 -13.90 16.66
CA GLY A 7 25.88 -12.70 15.84
C GLY A 7 24.45 -12.41 15.41
N ARG A 8 24.09 -11.13 15.39
CA ARG A 8 22.78 -10.66 14.91
C ARG A 8 22.94 -10.08 13.51
N ALA A 9 21.98 -10.39 12.66
CA ALA A 9 21.86 -9.81 11.33
C ALA A 9 20.46 -9.23 11.17
N PHE A 10 20.38 -8.11 10.45
CA PHE A 10 19.12 -7.57 9.98
C PHE A 10 19.10 -7.64 8.46
N PHE A 11 18.02 -8.15 7.89
CA PHE A 11 17.87 -8.22 6.44
C PHE A 11 17.12 -6.99 5.93
N MET A 12 17.80 -6.18 5.12
CA MET A 12 17.23 -4.98 4.52
C MET A 12 16.36 -5.34 3.32
N PHE A 13 15.15 -5.85 3.55
CA PHE A 13 14.23 -6.30 2.49
C PHE A 13 13.93 -5.19 1.47
N GLY A 14 13.83 -3.94 1.91
CA GLY A 14 13.63 -2.79 1.02
C GLY A 14 14.78 -2.57 0.02
N ALA A 15 16.01 -2.91 0.41
CA ALA A 15 17.18 -2.87 -0.48
C ALA A 15 17.23 -4.11 -1.37
N ALA A 16 16.97 -5.30 -0.82
CA ALA A 16 16.93 -6.55 -1.59
C ALA A 16 15.88 -6.52 -2.72
N ASN A 17 14.70 -5.93 -2.46
CA ASN A 17 13.64 -5.74 -3.47
C ASN A 17 13.99 -4.67 -4.54
N ARG A 18 15.14 -4.02 -4.41
CA ARG A 18 15.71 -3.07 -5.38
C ARG A 18 17.07 -3.52 -5.93
N ASP A 19 17.45 -4.77 -5.74
CA ASP A 19 18.73 -5.28 -6.21
C ASP A 19 18.75 -5.38 -7.75
N PRO A 20 19.63 -4.64 -8.47
CA PRO A 20 19.72 -4.70 -9.93
C PRO A 20 20.19 -6.05 -10.47
N ALA A 21 20.78 -6.93 -9.63
CA ALA A 21 21.09 -8.29 -10.02
C ALA A 21 19.83 -9.18 -10.14
N HIS A 22 18.68 -8.73 -9.64
CA HIS A 22 17.43 -9.46 -9.65
C HIS A 22 16.29 -8.75 -10.37
N PHE A 23 16.34 -7.41 -10.44
CA PHE A 23 15.28 -6.61 -11.01
C PHE A 23 15.84 -5.56 -11.97
N THR A 24 15.41 -5.59 -13.23
CA THR A 24 15.67 -4.50 -14.18
C THR A 24 14.97 -3.23 -13.71
N ASP A 25 15.67 -2.10 -13.81
CA ASP A 25 15.18 -0.78 -13.39
C ASP A 25 14.48 -0.78 -12.01
N PRO A 26 15.20 -1.18 -10.95
CA PRO A 26 14.61 -1.53 -9.66
C PRO A 26 13.94 -0.37 -8.92
N ASP A 27 14.31 0.87 -9.26
CA ASP A 27 13.78 2.09 -8.66
C ASP A 27 12.48 2.56 -9.32
N SER A 28 12.16 2.06 -10.51
CA SER A 28 10.91 2.34 -11.20
C SER A 28 9.77 1.43 -10.75
N PHE A 29 8.59 2.02 -10.63
CA PHE A 29 7.34 1.29 -10.44
C PHE A 29 6.78 0.85 -11.79
N ASP A 30 6.94 -0.43 -12.11
CA ASP A 30 6.43 -1.07 -13.31
C ASP A 30 5.59 -2.30 -12.92
N ILE A 31 4.30 -2.27 -13.23
CA ILE A 31 3.35 -3.35 -12.92
C ILE A 31 3.54 -4.59 -13.80
N THR A 32 4.26 -4.46 -14.92
CA THR A 32 4.50 -5.54 -15.89
C THR A 32 5.79 -6.33 -15.61
N ARG A 33 6.66 -5.80 -14.73
CA ARG A 33 7.92 -6.42 -14.34
C ARG A 33 7.71 -7.77 -13.64
N ASP A 34 8.57 -8.75 -13.93
CA ASP A 34 8.63 -9.99 -13.16
C ASP A 34 9.13 -9.70 -11.73
N THR A 35 8.22 -9.81 -10.77
CA THR A 35 8.51 -9.58 -9.36
C THR A 35 8.61 -10.86 -8.54
N ARG A 36 8.59 -12.06 -9.14
CA ARG A 36 8.55 -13.35 -8.39
C ARG A 36 9.65 -13.53 -7.34
N LYS A 37 10.79 -12.84 -7.50
CA LYS A 37 11.92 -12.87 -6.55
C LYS A 37 11.78 -11.89 -5.39
N HIS A 38 10.69 -11.12 -5.29
CA HIS A 38 10.48 -10.18 -4.21
C HIS A 38 10.34 -10.91 -2.87
N ILE A 39 10.90 -10.34 -1.81
CA ILE A 39 10.90 -10.92 -0.45
C ILE A 39 10.09 -10.11 0.56
N ALA A 40 9.16 -9.27 0.08
CA ALA A 40 8.28 -8.47 0.94
C ALA A 40 7.43 -9.30 1.93
N PHE A 41 7.14 -10.56 1.62
CA PHE A 41 6.45 -11.51 2.51
C PHE A 41 7.40 -12.47 3.24
N GLY A 42 8.71 -12.20 3.22
CA GLY A 42 9.73 -13.13 3.67
C GLY A 42 9.90 -14.33 2.73
N ALA A 43 10.59 -15.36 3.20
CA ALA A 43 10.86 -16.60 2.48
C ALA A 43 11.09 -17.76 3.46
N GLY A 44 11.03 -19.00 2.95
CA GLY A 44 11.32 -20.20 3.73
C GLY A 44 10.25 -20.53 4.77
N PRO A 45 10.61 -21.19 5.89
CA PRO A 45 9.65 -21.69 6.89
C PRO A 45 8.78 -20.62 7.56
N HIS A 46 9.21 -19.36 7.49
CA HIS A 46 8.49 -18.21 8.06
C HIS A 46 7.93 -17.29 6.98
N PHE A 47 7.65 -17.82 5.79
CA PHE A 47 6.90 -17.10 4.77
C PHE A 47 5.55 -16.62 5.36
N CYS A 48 5.18 -15.38 5.04
CA CYS A 48 4.02 -14.73 5.63
C CYS A 48 2.74 -15.56 5.47
N ALA A 49 2.18 -16.02 6.58
CA ALA A 49 0.93 -16.78 6.60
C ALA A 49 -0.26 -15.98 6.01
N GLY A 50 -0.20 -14.65 6.08
CA GLY A 50 -1.22 -13.75 5.55
C GLY A 50 -1.05 -13.35 4.08
N ALA A 51 -0.01 -13.83 3.37
CA ALA A 51 0.32 -13.34 2.03
C ALA A 51 -0.83 -13.46 1.02
N PHE A 52 -1.55 -14.59 1.05
CA PHE A 52 -2.69 -14.82 0.16
C PHE A 52 -3.90 -13.95 0.54
N ALA A 53 -4.22 -13.85 1.83
CA ALA A 53 -5.31 -13.01 2.30
C ALA A 53 -5.05 -11.53 2.01
N ALA A 54 -3.83 -11.04 2.24
CA ALA A 54 -3.45 -9.66 1.95
C ALA A 54 -3.58 -9.35 0.44
N ARG A 55 -3.13 -10.27 -0.43
CA ARG A 55 -3.30 -10.12 -1.88
C ARG A 55 -4.78 -10.05 -2.27
N ALA A 56 -5.59 -11.00 -1.81
CA ALA A 56 -7.02 -11.02 -2.13
C ALA A 56 -7.74 -9.75 -1.66
N LEU A 57 -7.52 -9.36 -0.40
CA LEU A 57 -8.16 -8.19 0.19
C LEU A 57 -7.77 -6.89 -0.52
N VAL A 58 -6.50 -6.72 -0.88
CA VAL A 58 -6.03 -5.46 -1.49
C VAL A 58 -6.24 -5.45 -3.00
N ALA A 59 -5.76 -6.46 -3.71
CA ALA A 59 -5.75 -6.50 -5.16
C ALA A 59 -7.13 -6.84 -5.76
N ASP A 60 -7.85 -7.79 -5.18
CA ASP A 60 -9.10 -8.29 -5.76
C ASP A 60 -10.32 -7.50 -5.24
N VAL A 61 -10.23 -6.90 -4.05
CA VAL A 61 -11.36 -6.23 -3.40
C VAL A 61 -11.15 -4.73 -3.23
N ALA A 62 -10.19 -4.31 -2.40
CA ALA A 62 -10.10 -2.92 -1.95
C ALA A 62 -9.75 -1.95 -3.11
N LEU A 63 -8.72 -2.26 -3.91
CA LEU A 63 -8.32 -1.39 -5.02
C LEU A 63 -9.41 -1.29 -6.10
N PRO A 64 -9.99 -2.38 -6.64
CA PRO A 64 -11.06 -2.29 -7.62
C PRO A 64 -12.28 -1.52 -7.09
N MET A 65 -12.69 -1.79 -5.85
CA MET A 65 -13.82 -1.10 -5.22
C MET A 65 -13.55 0.40 -5.07
N MET A 66 -12.34 0.78 -4.65
CA MET A 66 -11.95 2.17 -4.49
C MET A 66 -12.00 2.92 -5.82
N PHE A 67 -11.39 2.36 -6.88
CA PHE A 67 -11.38 3.01 -8.20
C PHE A 67 -12.75 3.00 -8.90
N ALA A 68 -13.61 2.03 -8.63
CA ALA A 68 -14.96 1.99 -9.19
C ALA A 68 -15.90 3.02 -8.53
N ARG A 69 -15.70 3.35 -7.24
CA ARG A 69 -16.60 4.24 -6.47
C ARG A 69 -16.11 5.67 -6.37
N LEU A 70 -14.80 5.90 -6.35
CA LEU A 70 -14.21 7.23 -6.19
C LEU A 70 -13.83 7.77 -7.57
N GLY A 71 -14.81 8.27 -8.31
CA GLY A 71 -14.59 8.91 -9.60
C GLY A 71 -13.62 10.09 -9.48
N GLY A 72 -12.66 10.22 -10.40
CA GLY A 72 -11.68 11.30 -10.37
C GLY A 72 -10.72 11.28 -9.17
N LEU A 73 -10.54 10.11 -8.53
CA LEU A 73 -9.61 9.92 -7.42
C LEU A 73 -8.19 10.37 -7.79
N ARG A 74 -7.62 11.25 -6.99
CA ARG A 74 -6.29 11.84 -7.17
C ARG A 74 -5.66 12.19 -5.83
N LEU A 75 -4.34 12.36 -5.81
CA LEU A 75 -3.65 12.92 -4.65
C LEU A 75 -4.01 14.39 -4.46
N ASP A 76 -4.09 14.83 -3.21
CA ASP A 76 -4.23 16.24 -2.85
C ASP A 76 -2.87 16.95 -3.06
N PRO A 77 -2.76 17.90 -4.02
CA PRO A 77 -1.48 18.55 -4.35
C PRO A 77 -0.95 19.43 -3.21
N ASP A 78 -1.83 19.95 -2.35
CA ASP A 78 -1.46 20.84 -1.25
C ASP A 78 -1.03 20.05 0.00
N ARG A 79 -1.27 18.74 -0.01
CA ARG A 79 -1.02 17.84 1.13
C ARG A 79 -0.29 16.57 0.69
N PRO A 80 0.98 16.69 0.26
CA PRO A 80 1.75 15.57 -0.26
C PRO A 80 1.90 14.44 0.76
N ALA A 81 1.94 13.20 0.26
CA ALA A 81 2.11 12.03 1.10
C ALA A 81 3.50 12.03 1.76
N ALA A 82 3.53 11.87 3.08
CA ALA A 82 4.77 11.73 3.84
C ALA A 82 5.08 10.24 4.02
N PHE A 83 6.29 9.79 3.70
CA PHE A 83 6.72 8.40 3.90
C PHE A 83 7.65 8.28 5.11
N GLY A 84 7.43 7.25 5.91
CA GLY A 84 8.23 6.98 7.10
C GLY A 84 8.65 5.53 7.22
N GLY A 85 9.65 5.28 8.06
CA GLY A 85 10.10 3.94 8.43
C GLY A 85 11.13 3.32 7.48
N TRP A 86 11.90 2.40 8.06
CA TRP A 86 12.97 1.64 7.39
C TRP A 86 12.70 0.13 7.41
N ALA A 87 12.26 -0.41 8.56
CA ALA A 87 11.86 -1.82 8.70
C ALA A 87 10.45 -2.07 8.14
N PHE A 88 9.49 -1.23 8.52
CA PHE A 88 8.17 -1.14 7.90
C PHE A 88 8.03 0.26 7.31
N ARG A 89 7.83 0.33 6.00
CA ARG A 89 7.82 1.60 5.26
C ARG A 89 6.51 1.77 4.51
N GLY A 90 5.92 2.96 4.62
CA GLY A 90 4.69 3.33 3.92
C GLY A 90 4.36 4.81 4.12
N PRO A 91 3.28 5.31 3.48
CA PRO A 91 2.79 6.64 3.75
C PRO A 91 2.28 6.73 5.20
N LEU A 92 2.76 7.72 5.95
CA LEU A 92 2.24 8.10 7.27
C LEU A 92 0.88 8.79 7.13
N SER A 93 0.71 9.51 6.03
CA SER A 93 -0.53 10.11 5.58
C SER A 93 -0.55 10.13 4.05
N MET A 94 -1.74 9.95 3.47
CA MET A 94 -1.97 10.09 2.04
C MET A 94 -3.33 10.75 1.84
N HIS A 95 -3.29 12.06 1.55
CA HIS A 95 -4.50 12.84 1.31
C HIS A 95 -4.91 12.71 -0.15
N VAL A 96 -6.20 12.48 -0.37
CA VAL A 96 -6.78 12.27 -1.69
C VAL A 96 -8.02 13.12 -1.87
N CYS A 97 -8.27 13.51 -3.10
CA CYS A 97 -9.51 14.14 -3.56
C CYS A 97 -10.19 13.21 -4.56
N TRP A 98 -11.51 13.27 -4.65
CA TRP A 98 -12.28 12.62 -5.70
C TRP A 98 -13.46 13.53 -6.05
N ASP A 99 -14.05 13.29 -7.20
CA ASP A 99 -15.18 14.06 -7.67
C ASP A 99 -16.41 13.63 -6.88
N HIS A 100 -17.06 14.59 -6.24
CA HIS A 100 -18.26 14.33 -5.47
C HIS A 100 -19.46 14.90 -6.21
N ASP A 101 -20.45 14.06 -6.51
CA ASP A 101 -21.73 14.57 -6.97
C ASP A 101 -22.42 15.29 -5.80
N ARG A 102 -22.58 16.61 -5.90
CA ARG A 102 -23.02 17.47 -4.78
C ARG A 102 -24.46 17.16 -4.35
N ALA A 103 -25.27 16.59 -5.23
CA ALA A 103 -26.66 16.24 -4.96
C ALA A 103 -26.76 15.10 -3.92
N GLU A 104 -25.90 14.09 -4.03
CA GLU A 104 -25.90 12.93 -3.13
C GLU A 104 -25.34 13.24 -1.73
N ASP A 105 -24.35 14.14 -1.62
CA ASP A 105 -23.80 14.55 -0.31
C ASP A 105 -24.82 15.37 0.49
N THR A 106 -25.62 16.18 -0.20
CA THR A 106 -26.69 16.97 0.44
C THR A 106 -27.79 16.06 0.97
N ALA A 107 -28.17 15.04 0.18
CA ALA A 107 -29.14 14.03 0.60
C ALA A 107 -28.63 13.18 1.77
N ARG A 108 -27.36 12.76 1.76
CA ARG A 108 -26.74 11.96 2.83
C ARG A 108 -26.62 12.76 4.13
N ARG A 109 -26.12 14.00 4.08
CA ARG A 109 -26.04 14.89 5.25
C ARG A 109 -27.42 15.25 5.82
N ALA A 110 -28.45 15.33 4.97
CA ALA A 110 -29.84 15.55 5.41
C ALA A 110 -30.44 14.31 6.09
N ALA A 111 -30.12 13.10 5.61
CA ALA A 111 -30.50 11.83 6.23
C ALA A 111 -29.81 11.65 7.59
N ASP A 112 -28.49 11.88 7.67
CA ASP A 112 -27.71 11.76 8.91
C ASP A 112 -28.22 12.74 10.00
N ARG A 113 -28.64 13.96 9.62
CA ARG A 113 -29.29 14.90 10.57
C ARG A 113 -30.67 14.46 11.04
N LYS A 114 -31.44 13.75 10.21
CA LYS A 114 -32.77 13.24 10.57
C LYS A 114 -32.67 12.04 11.52
N GLU A 115 -31.63 11.23 11.35
CA GLU A 115 -31.34 10.09 12.23
C GLU A 115 -30.83 10.55 13.60
N ALA A 116 -29.93 11.55 13.63
CA ALA A 116 -29.40 12.11 14.88
C ALA A 116 -30.43 12.96 15.68
N ALA A 117 -31.59 13.25 15.10
CA ALA A 117 -32.70 13.98 15.73
C ALA A 117 -33.83 13.06 16.25
N ARG A 118 -33.64 11.74 16.18
CA ARG A 118 -34.50 10.72 16.79
C ARG A 118 -33.86 10.18 18.06
#